data_AF-A0A453D5X0-F1
#
_entry.id   AF-A0A453D5X0-F1
#
_cell.length_a   1.000
_cell.length_b   1.000
_cell.length_c   1.000
_cell.angle_alpha   90.00
_cell.angle_beta   90.00
_cell.angle_gamma   90.00
#
_symmetry.space_group_name_H-M   'P 1'
#
loop_
_entity.id
_entity.type
_entity.pdbx_description
1 polymer ?
#
loop_
_entity_poly.entity_id
_entity_poly.type
_entity_poly.pdbx_seq_one_letter_code
_entity_poly.pdbx_strand_id
1 'polypeptide(L)'
;KVITRCSEGLSARKPTTRQGVPEEQQLAPTIEIPRPPSPLPPKSPEFDPFLRRFASPPLSARVGEWSRPPAGMGYLSTVIGHPTDGSPVSGGGLSQNGKFSYGYASSLGKRASMEDFYETRIESVDGQLIGLFGVFDGHGGAKVAEYVKHNLFSHLLRHPKFMSDTKVAIDDSYKSTDSEFLESDSTQNQCGSTASTAVLVGNRLFVANVGDSRAIICRAGNAVPVSKDHKPDQTDERQRIEEAGGFVMWAGTWRVGGVLAVSRAFGDKLLKQYVVVDPEIRVR
;
A
#
# COMPACT_ATOMS: atom_id res chain seq x y z
N LYS A 1 -6.65 7.81 -3.24
CA LYS A 1 -5.83 7.10 -4.27
C LYS A 1 -4.53 7.84 -4.47
N VAL A 2 -3.48 7.36 -3.82
CA VAL A 2 -2.10 7.79 -4.09
C VAL A 2 -1.60 7.08 -5.36
N ILE A 3 -0.93 7.81 -6.24
CA ILE A 3 -0.17 7.22 -7.36
C ILE A 3 1.27 7.67 -7.22
N THR A 4 2.22 6.73 -7.20
CA THR A 4 3.64 7.03 -7.30
C THR A 4 4.18 6.46 -8.60
N ARG A 5 4.80 7.30 -9.44
CA ARG A 5 5.44 6.87 -10.68
C ARG A 5 6.93 7.07 -10.54
N CYS A 6 7.72 6.05 -10.87
CA CYS A 6 9.16 6.16 -11.10
C CYS A 6 9.43 5.82 -12.57
N SER A 7 10.20 6.66 -13.27
CA SER A 7 10.61 6.41 -14.65
C SER A 7 12.11 6.57 -14.79
N GLU A 8 12.75 5.54 -15.35
CA GLU A 8 14.16 5.61 -15.75
C GLU A 8 14.31 6.45 -17.03
N GLY A 9 15.31 7.33 -17.04
CA GLY A 9 15.69 8.13 -18.21
C GLY A 9 16.38 7.26 -19.26
N LEU A 10 15.61 6.65 -20.16
CA LEU A 10 16.17 6.01 -21.35
C LEU A 10 16.49 7.10 -22.39
N SER A 11 17.78 7.24 -22.73
CA SER A 11 18.24 8.00 -23.88
C SER A 11 17.55 7.50 -25.14
N ALA A 12 16.72 8.36 -25.74
CA ALA A 12 15.92 8.05 -26.91
C ALA A 12 16.80 7.70 -28.12
N ARG A 13 16.81 6.43 -28.54
CA ARG A 13 17.19 6.09 -29.92
C ARG A 13 15.97 6.29 -30.82
N LYS A 14 16.15 7.11 -31.87
CA LYS A 14 15.13 7.44 -32.88
C LYS A 14 14.52 6.15 -33.49
N PRO A 15 13.20 6.07 -33.67
CA PRO A 15 12.60 4.99 -34.46
C PRO A 15 12.72 5.29 -35.94
N THR A 16 13.28 4.33 -36.67
CA THR A 16 13.31 4.27 -38.14
C THR A 16 11.95 3.83 -38.65
N THR A 17 11.38 4.63 -39.56
CA THR A 17 10.10 4.41 -40.24
C THR A 17 10.16 3.21 -41.18
N ARG A 18 9.20 2.29 -41.10
CA ARG A 18 8.70 1.54 -42.27
C ARG A 18 7.19 1.32 -42.18
N GLN A 19 6.53 1.67 -43.27
CA GLN A 19 5.11 1.55 -43.54
C GLN A 19 4.74 0.10 -43.87
N GLY A 20 3.53 -0.32 -43.47
CA GLY A 20 2.86 -1.56 -43.88
C GLY A 20 1.37 -1.47 -43.53
N VAL A 21 0.53 -1.68 -44.54
CA VAL A 21 -0.94 -1.49 -44.61
C VAL A 21 -1.68 -2.68 -43.93
N PRO A 22 -2.91 -2.52 -43.40
CA PRO A 22 -3.55 -3.53 -42.55
C PRO A 22 -4.29 -4.62 -43.33
N GLU A 23 -4.23 -5.85 -42.81
CA GLU A 23 -4.95 -7.03 -43.29
C GLU A 23 -6.23 -7.23 -42.47
N GLU A 24 -7.32 -7.50 -43.18
CA GLU A 24 -8.71 -7.56 -42.75
C GLU A 24 -8.98 -8.88 -42.00
N GLN A 25 -9.42 -8.82 -40.73
CA GLN A 25 -9.84 -10.00 -39.97
C GLN A 25 -11.36 -10.00 -39.81
N GLN A 26 -11.97 -11.06 -40.37
CA GLN A 26 -13.39 -11.37 -40.34
C GLN A 26 -13.90 -11.63 -38.92
N LEU A 27 -15.05 -11.03 -38.58
CA LEU A 27 -15.78 -11.26 -37.33
C LEU A 27 -16.35 -12.70 -37.28
N ALA A 28 -16.06 -13.41 -36.20
CA ALA A 28 -16.77 -14.62 -35.80
C ALA A 28 -18.10 -14.26 -35.10
N PRO A 29 -19.16 -15.09 -35.22
CA PRO A 29 -20.50 -14.76 -34.74
C PRO A 29 -20.60 -14.78 -33.21
N THR A 30 -21.32 -13.79 -32.68
CA THR A 30 -21.69 -13.64 -31.27
C THR A 30 -22.64 -14.76 -30.84
N ILE A 31 -22.24 -15.55 -29.86
CA ILE A 31 -23.12 -16.49 -29.14
C ILE A 31 -23.75 -15.72 -27.96
N GLU A 32 -25.07 -15.55 -27.97
CA GLU A 32 -25.82 -15.00 -26.84
C GLU A 32 -25.88 -16.01 -25.69
N ILE A 33 -25.30 -15.65 -24.54
CA ILE A 33 -25.46 -16.38 -23.28
C ILE A 33 -26.66 -15.79 -22.52
N PRO A 34 -27.68 -16.58 -22.16
CA PRO A 34 -28.84 -16.05 -21.42
C PRO A 34 -28.45 -15.58 -20.02
N ARG A 35 -29.00 -14.41 -19.63
CA ARG A 35 -28.77 -13.79 -18.31
C ARG A 35 -29.36 -14.65 -17.18
N PRO A 36 -28.64 -14.85 -16.06
CA PRO A 36 -29.22 -15.49 -14.88
C PRO A 36 -30.29 -14.58 -14.23
N PRO A 37 -31.31 -15.17 -13.57
CA PRO A 37 -32.38 -14.40 -12.94
C PRO A 37 -31.88 -13.57 -11.75
N SER A 38 -32.46 -12.39 -11.60
CA SER A 38 -32.15 -11.42 -10.54
C SER A 38 -32.43 -11.99 -9.13
N PRO A 39 -31.58 -11.72 -8.11
CA PRO A 39 -31.86 -12.13 -6.74
C PRO A 39 -33.06 -11.39 -6.15
N LEU A 40 -33.88 -12.10 -5.37
CA LEU A 40 -34.97 -11.51 -4.59
C LEU A 40 -34.41 -10.58 -3.49
N PRO A 41 -35.14 -9.49 -3.15
CA PRO A 41 -34.70 -8.55 -2.12
C PRO A 41 -34.65 -9.23 -0.73
N PRO A 42 -33.67 -8.88 0.12
CA PRO A 42 -33.59 -9.41 1.47
C PRO A 42 -34.79 -8.93 2.32
N LYS A 43 -35.35 -9.86 3.10
CA LYS A 43 -36.35 -9.56 4.12
C LYS A 43 -35.71 -8.66 5.20
N SER A 44 -36.44 -7.64 5.61
CA SER A 44 -36.05 -6.71 6.68
C SER A 44 -35.66 -7.47 7.96
N PRO A 45 -34.55 -7.12 8.64
CA PRO A 45 -34.27 -7.67 9.95
C PRO A 45 -35.24 -7.07 10.97
N GLU A 46 -35.94 -7.95 11.69
CA GLU A 46 -36.71 -7.63 12.88
C GLU A 46 -35.77 -7.12 13.99
N PHE A 47 -36.19 -6.05 14.66
CA PHE A 47 -35.48 -5.40 15.75
C PHE A 47 -35.57 -6.26 17.04
N ASP A 48 -34.41 -6.66 17.59
CA ASP A 48 -34.29 -7.20 18.95
C ASP A 48 -33.81 -6.08 19.91
N PRO A 49 -34.57 -5.71 20.96
CA PRO A 49 -34.33 -4.54 21.78
C PRO A 49 -33.50 -4.85 23.02
N PHE A 50 -32.16 -4.85 22.92
CA PHE A 50 -31.28 -4.75 24.10
C PHE A 50 -30.09 -3.82 23.86
N LEU A 51 -30.36 -2.52 23.98
CA LEU A 51 -29.35 -1.47 24.12
C LEU A 51 -29.84 -0.49 25.19
N ARG A 52 -29.28 -0.54 26.40
CA ARG A 52 -29.17 0.65 27.27
C ARG A 52 -27.98 0.56 28.23
N ARG A 53 -27.38 1.76 28.40
CA ARG A 53 -26.47 2.24 29.47
C ARG A 53 -25.01 1.80 29.32
N PHE A 54 -24.01 2.69 29.32
CA PHE A 54 -23.84 3.91 30.11
C PHE A 54 -23.10 5.05 29.38
N ALA A 55 -23.35 6.25 29.88
CA ALA A 55 -22.78 7.54 29.47
C ALA A 55 -21.31 7.71 29.88
N SER A 56 -20.57 8.48 29.08
CA SER A 56 -19.20 8.94 29.34
C SER A 56 -19.12 10.04 30.41
N PRO A 57 -17.95 10.22 31.04
CA PRO A 57 -17.44 11.53 31.44
C PRO A 57 -16.17 11.92 30.65
N PRO A 58 -15.79 13.21 30.60
CA PRO A 58 -14.73 13.72 29.74
C PRO A 58 -13.36 13.68 30.45
N LEU A 59 -12.28 13.42 29.71
CA LEU A 59 -10.92 13.66 30.19
C LEU A 59 -10.08 14.33 29.10
N SER A 60 -9.66 15.55 29.44
CA SER A 60 -8.57 16.29 28.82
C SER A 60 -7.25 15.51 28.97
N ALA A 61 -6.59 15.19 27.86
CA ALA A 61 -5.22 14.67 27.86
C ALA A 61 -4.39 15.46 26.85
N ARG A 62 -3.33 16.08 27.36
CA ARG A 62 -2.33 16.84 26.61
C ARG A 62 -1.57 15.91 25.66
N VAL A 63 -1.43 16.33 24.41
CA VAL A 63 -0.58 15.69 23.41
C VAL A 63 0.88 15.87 23.82
N GLY A 64 1.60 14.76 23.98
CA GLY A 64 3.03 14.74 24.21
C GLY A 64 3.81 15.05 22.93
N GLU A 65 4.67 16.07 23.02
CA GLU A 65 5.63 16.49 22.01
C GLU A 65 6.71 15.40 21.81
N TRP A 66 6.81 14.87 20.59
CA TRP A 66 7.92 14.00 20.21
C TRP A 66 9.13 14.85 19.80
N SER A 67 10.24 14.70 20.54
CA SER A 67 11.47 15.48 20.34
C SER A 67 12.19 15.10 19.04
N ARG A 68 12.67 16.12 18.31
CA ARG A 68 13.42 16.03 17.05
C ARG A 68 14.77 15.32 17.21
N PRO A 69 15.22 14.50 16.24
CA PRO A 69 16.60 14.04 16.18
C PRO A 69 17.57 15.12 15.66
N PRO A 70 18.89 15.00 15.89
CA PRO A 70 19.87 16.07 15.69
C PRO A 70 20.12 16.41 14.21
N ALA A 71 20.47 17.66 13.97
CA ALA A 71 20.68 18.26 12.65
C ALA A 71 21.98 17.77 11.98
N GLY A 72 21.87 17.34 10.72
CA GLY A 72 23.03 17.00 9.89
C GLY A 72 22.70 16.22 8.62
N MET A 73 21.69 16.62 7.84
CA MET A 73 21.44 16.05 6.50
C MET A 73 20.77 17.11 5.63
N GLY A 74 21.39 17.44 4.50
CA GLY A 74 20.94 18.48 3.59
C GLY A 74 19.61 18.12 2.94
N TYR A 75 18.54 18.78 3.40
CA TYR A 75 17.25 18.76 2.73
C TYR A 75 17.34 19.59 1.45
N LEU A 76 17.33 18.94 0.29
CA LEU A 76 16.96 19.60 -0.96
C LEU A 76 15.44 19.85 -0.92
N SER A 77 15.08 21.14 -0.89
CA SER A 77 13.74 21.76 -0.96
C SER A 77 12.57 20.77 -1.13
N THR A 78 12.00 20.34 -0.01
CA THR A 78 10.63 19.80 0.02
C THR A 78 9.71 20.99 0.25
N VAL A 79 8.80 21.26 -0.70
CA VAL A 79 7.66 22.13 -0.43
C VAL A 79 6.77 21.38 0.56
N ILE A 80 6.97 21.64 1.86
CA ILE A 80 6.09 21.13 2.91
C ILE A 80 4.83 21.99 2.89
N GLY A 81 3.86 21.59 2.08
CA GLY A 81 2.48 22.03 2.28
C GLY A 81 1.89 21.23 3.43
N HIS A 82 1.63 21.87 4.58
CA HIS A 82 0.66 21.32 5.55
C HIS A 82 -0.75 21.52 4.96
N PRO A 83 -1.48 20.47 4.57
CA PRO A 83 -2.83 20.64 4.02
C PRO A 83 -3.80 20.74 5.21
N THR A 84 -4.34 21.92 5.46
CA THR A 84 -5.43 22.13 6.43
C THR A 84 -6.82 22.01 5.83
N ASP A 85 -6.96 21.63 4.56
CA ASP A 85 -8.27 21.55 3.92
C ASP A 85 -8.20 20.65 2.70
N GLY A 86 -8.61 19.37 2.83
CA GLY A 86 -9.07 18.38 1.83
C GLY A 86 -8.48 18.33 0.40
N SER A 87 -7.47 19.12 0.11
CA SER A 87 -7.05 19.51 -1.22
C SER A 87 -6.11 18.44 -1.78
N PRO A 88 -6.21 18.16 -3.09
CA PRO A 88 -5.25 17.28 -3.73
C PRO A 88 -3.83 17.81 -3.54
N VAL A 89 -2.94 16.95 -3.06
CA VAL A 89 -1.51 17.20 -3.01
C VAL A 89 -0.84 16.48 -4.17
N SER A 90 0.14 17.12 -4.78
CA SER A 90 0.95 16.49 -5.82
C SER A 90 2.36 17.06 -5.80
N GLY A 91 3.30 16.30 -6.34
CA GLY A 91 4.70 16.68 -6.35
C GLY A 91 5.54 15.64 -7.08
N GLY A 92 6.85 15.79 -6.99
CA GLY A 92 7.80 14.89 -7.63
C GLY A 92 9.21 15.37 -7.45
N GLY A 93 10.14 14.66 -8.09
CA GLY A 93 11.55 14.98 -8.02
C GLY A 93 12.36 14.25 -9.09
N LEU A 94 13.62 14.65 -9.20
CA LEU A 94 14.61 14.01 -10.05
C LEU A 94 15.74 13.49 -9.15
N SER A 95 16.24 12.30 -9.46
CA SER A 95 17.48 11.82 -8.84
C SER A 95 18.66 12.75 -9.15
N GLN A 96 19.60 12.88 -8.22
CA GLN A 96 20.74 13.79 -8.36
C GLN A 96 21.59 13.55 -9.62
N ASN A 97 21.67 12.29 -10.07
CA ASN A 97 22.38 11.90 -11.28
C ASN A 97 21.47 11.81 -12.52
N GLY A 98 20.20 12.21 -12.41
CA GLY A 98 19.22 12.20 -13.49
C GLY A 98 18.81 10.81 -13.99
N LYS A 99 19.19 9.72 -13.32
CA LYS A 99 18.88 8.35 -13.77
C LYS A 99 17.39 8.03 -13.75
N PHE A 100 16.66 8.56 -12.78
CA PHE A 100 15.22 8.45 -12.70
C PHE A 100 14.57 9.72 -12.15
N SER A 101 13.31 9.91 -12.50
CA SER A 101 12.41 10.88 -11.89
C SER A 101 11.25 10.18 -11.21
N TYR A 102 10.62 10.88 -10.27
CA TYR A 102 9.39 10.41 -9.65
C TYR A 102 8.35 11.50 -9.55
N GLY A 103 7.09 11.08 -9.43
CA GLY A 103 5.96 11.96 -9.15
C GLY A 103 4.96 11.25 -8.25
N TYR A 104 4.23 12.05 -7.47
CA TYR A 104 3.12 11.58 -6.66
C TYR A 104 1.92 12.52 -6.76
N ALA A 105 0.74 11.96 -6.53
CA ALA A 105 -0.48 12.71 -6.29
C ALA A 105 -1.33 11.95 -5.27
N SER A 106 -1.98 12.68 -4.36
CA SER A 106 -2.84 12.14 -3.32
C SER A 106 -4.01 13.09 -3.07
N SER A 107 -5.19 12.54 -2.81
CA SER A 107 -6.38 13.34 -2.53
C SER A 107 -7.37 12.58 -1.65
N LEU A 108 -8.06 13.33 -0.80
CA LEU A 108 -9.13 12.83 0.07
C LEU A 108 -10.28 12.22 -0.75
N GLY A 109 -10.58 12.82 -1.90
CA GLY A 109 -11.71 12.42 -2.73
C GLY A 109 -13.04 12.61 -2.00
N LYS A 110 -13.89 11.57 -2.03
CA LYS A 110 -15.24 11.60 -1.41
C LYS A 110 -15.27 11.12 0.05
N ARG A 111 -14.10 10.79 0.64
CA ARG A 111 -14.03 10.30 2.02
C ARG A 111 -14.08 11.45 3.01
N ALA A 112 -14.53 11.17 4.23
CA ALA A 112 -14.59 12.16 5.30
C ALA A 112 -13.22 12.41 5.97
N SER A 113 -12.34 11.41 5.93
CA SER A 113 -10.99 11.43 6.49
C SER A 113 -9.96 10.93 5.49
N MET A 114 -8.73 11.45 5.58
CA MET A 114 -7.60 11.02 4.77
C MET A 114 -6.83 9.93 5.52
N GLU A 115 -6.96 8.70 5.05
CA GLU A 115 -6.26 7.52 5.61
C GLU A 115 -5.19 6.98 4.66
N ASP A 116 -5.10 7.50 3.41
CA ASP A 116 -4.01 7.20 2.49
C ASP A 116 -2.76 8.01 2.88
N PHE A 117 -1.61 7.36 2.90
CA PHE A 117 -0.29 7.97 3.06
C PHE A 117 0.64 7.52 1.93
N TYR A 118 1.70 8.28 1.74
CA TYR A 118 2.75 7.96 0.78
C TYR A 118 4.10 8.47 1.27
N GLU A 119 5.15 7.86 0.76
CA GLU A 119 6.52 8.26 1.04
C GLU A 119 7.35 8.18 -0.24
N THR A 120 8.19 9.18 -0.46
CA THR A 120 9.13 9.22 -1.59
C THR A 120 10.46 9.74 -1.08
N ARG A 121 11.49 8.88 -1.03
CA ARG A 121 12.86 9.26 -0.64
C ARG A 121 13.85 8.87 -1.71
N ILE A 122 14.88 9.69 -1.86
CA ILE A 122 16.06 9.38 -2.65
C ILE A 122 17.24 9.49 -1.70
N GLU A 123 17.97 8.40 -1.53
CA GLU A 123 19.11 8.31 -0.65
C GLU A 123 20.36 7.86 -1.42
N SER A 124 21.54 8.02 -0.82
CA SER A 124 22.78 7.45 -1.32
C SER A 124 23.43 6.61 -0.22
N VAL A 125 23.54 5.30 -0.46
CA VAL A 125 24.12 4.33 0.49
C VAL A 125 25.29 3.65 -0.22
N ASP A 126 26.48 3.70 0.38
CA ASP A 126 27.71 3.14 -0.20
C ASP A 126 28.00 3.61 -1.64
N GLY A 127 27.69 4.87 -1.94
CA GLY A 127 27.84 5.48 -3.27
C GLY A 127 26.79 5.01 -4.30
N GLN A 128 25.85 4.16 -3.90
CA GLN A 128 24.76 3.69 -4.74
C GLN A 128 23.50 4.51 -4.48
N LEU A 129 22.88 4.97 -5.57
CA LEU A 129 21.62 5.69 -5.51
C LEU A 129 20.49 4.73 -5.15
N ILE A 130 19.72 5.10 -4.14
CA ILE A 130 18.57 4.36 -3.63
C ILE A 130 17.30 5.19 -3.83
N GLY A 131 16.28 4.59 -4.43
CA GLY A 131 14.94 5.16 -4.52
C GLY A 131 13.97 4.38 -3.64
N LEU A 132 13.22 5.06 -2.78
CA LEU A 132 12.28 4.45 -1.84
C LEU A 132 10.91 5.08 -2.04
N PHE A 133 9.95 4.28 -2.50
CA PHE A 133 8.61 4.75 -2.83
C PHE A 133 7.58 3.86 -2.17
N GLY A 134 6.63 4.42 -1.44
CA GLY A 134 5.61 3.68 -0.72
C GLY A 134 4.24 4.32 -0.85
N VAL A 135 3.22 3.46 -0.96
CA VAL A 135 1.81 3.82 -0.82
C VAL A 135 1.23 2.98 0.31
N PHE A 136 0.53 3.65 1.22
CA PHE A 136 -0.05 3.04 2.41
C PHE A 136 -1.52 3.43 2.49
N ASP A 137 -2.42 2.48 2.24
CA ASP A 137 -3.88 2.69 2.34
C ASP A 137 -4.31 2.28 3.74
N GLY A 138 -4.70 3.24 4.58
CA GLY A 138 -5.15 3.01 5.94
C GLY A 138 -6.63 2.62 6.00
N HIS A 139 -6.97 1.80 6.99
CA HIS A 139 -8.37 1.46 7.30
C HIS A 139 -8.60 1.44 8.81
N GLY A 140 -9.81 1.80 9.23
CA GLY A 140 -10.16 1.89 10.65
C GLY A 140 -9.43 3.02 11.39
N GLY A 141 -8.84 3.97 10.65
CA GLY A 141 -8.05 5.09 11.15
C GLY A 141 -6.70 5.25 10.45
N ALA A 142 -6.20 6.49 10.41
CA ALA A 142 -4.94 6.86 9.76
C ALA A 142 -3.67 6.39 10.48
N LYS A 143 -3.77 6.00 11.75
CA LYS A 143 -2.63 5.82 12.67
C LYS A 143 -1.59 4.81 12.16
N VAL A 144 -2.01 3.65 11.67
CA VAL A 144 -1.09 2.61 11.18
C VAL A 144 -0.41 3.06 9.89
N ALA A 145 -1.17 3.59 8.94
CA ALA A 145 -0.63 4.07 7.67
C ALA A 145 0.41 5.19 7.88
N GLU A 146 0.12 6.12 8.80
CA GLU A 146 1.06 7.17 9.20
C GLU A 146 2.32 6.62 9.87
N TYR A 147 2.17 5.65 10.78
CA TYR A 147 3.31 5.02 11.45
C TYR A 147 4.21 4.27 10.44
N VAL A 148 3.62 3.49 9.54
CA VAL A 148 4.36 2.73 8.52
C VAL A 148 5.12 3.69 7.59
N LYS A 149 4.48 4.78 7.16
CA LYS A 149 5.13 5.84 6.35
C LYS A 149 6.42 6.36 7.01
N HIS A 150 6.37 6.67 8.31
CA HIS A 150 7.51 7.29 9.00
C HIS A 150 8.66 6.29 9.29
N ASN A 151 8.32 5.03 9.59
CA ASN A 151 9.27 4.08 10.17
C ASN A 151 9.79 3.04 9.18
N LEU A 152 8.99 2.57 8.22
CA LEU A 152 9.33 1.40 7.40
C LEU A 152 10.64 1.57 6.63
N PHE A 153 10.81 2.69 5.91
CA PHE A 153 12.06 2.94 5.18
C PHE A 153 13.24 3.24 6.08
N SER A 154 12.99 3.77 7.27
CA SER A 154 14.05 3.99 8.26
C SER A 154 14.57 2.66 8.82
N HIS A 155 13.69 1.67 9.06
CA HIS A 155 14.09 0.31 9.41
C HIS A 155 14.84 -0.37 8.27
N LEU A 156 14.35 -0.24 7.04
CA LEU A 156 14.99 -0.83 5.87
C LEU A 156 16.41 -0.31 5.65
N LEU A 157 16.62 1.00 5.71
CA LEU A 157 17.94 1.60 5.50
C LEU A 157 18.96 1.25 6.59
N ARG A 158 18.50 0.99 7.82
CA ARG A 158 19.36 0.57 8.95
C ARG A 158 19.60 -0.93 8.97
N HIS A 159 18.88 -1.71 8.17
CA HIS A 159 18.98 -3.15 8.19
C HIS A 159 20.37 -3.60 7.69
N PRO A 160 21.10 -4.45 8.45
CA PRO A 160 22.48 -4.82 8.09
C PRO A 160 22.60 -5.55 6.76
N LYS A 161 21.51 -6.17 6.29
CA LYS A 161 21.44 -6.84 4.99
C LYS A 161 20.90 -5.98 3.86
N PHE A 162 20.65 -4.68 4.07
CA PHE A 162 20.00 -3.84 3.06
C PHE A 162 20.68 -3.89 1.69
N MET A 163 22.01 -3.77 1.67
CA MET A 163 22.80 -3.79 0.43
C MET A 163 23.20 -5.20 -0.02
N SER A 164 23.37 -6.15 0.90
CA SER A 164 23.83 -7.51 0.60
C SER A 164 22.70 -8.48 0.23
N ASP A 165 21.56 -8.41 0.93
CA ASP A 165 20.35 -9.17 0.67
C ASP A 165 19.11 -8.32 0.95
N THR A 166 18.81 -7.42 0.01
CA THR A 166 17.69 -6.49 0.11
C THR A 166 16.34 -7.19 0.27
N LYS A 167 16.18 -8.42 -0.26
CA LYS A 167 14.90 -9.15 -0.13
C LYS A 167 14.64 -9.53 1.33
N VAL A 168 15.66 -10.08 1.99
CA VAL A 168 15.58 -10.38 3.44
C VAL A 168 15.41 -9.10 4.24
N ALA A 169 16.15 -8.04 3.90
CA ALA A 169 16.01 -6.76 4.58
C ALA A 169 14.59 -6.17 4.49
N ILE A 170 13.93 -6.29 3.34
CA ILE A 170 12.54 -5.86 3.16
C ILE A 170 11.60 -6.70 4.02
N ASP A 171 11.70 -8.03 3.96
CA ASP A 171 10.85 -8.94 4.74
C ASP A 171 10.98 -8.68 6.25
N ASP A 172 12.21 -8.61 6.76
CA ASP A 172 12.50 -8.35 8.17
C ASP A 172 12.01 -6.96 8.59
N SER A 173 12.19 -5.93 7.74
CA SER A 173 11.75 -4.56 8.06
C SER A 173 10.24 -4.40 8.09
N TYR A 174 9.51 -5.11 7.24
CA TYR A 174 8.04 -5.14 7.30
C TYR A 174 7.58 -5.75 8.63
N LYS A 175 8.13 -6.91 8.99
CA LYS A 175 7.80 -7.61 10.25
C LYS A 175 8.18 -6.80 11.48
N SER A 176 9.39 -6.22 11.53
CA SER A 176 9.85 -5.44 12.68
C SER A 176 9.02 -4.16 12.87
N THR A 177 8.68 -3.47 11.77
CA THR A 177 7.84 -2.26 11.82
C THR A 177 6.44 -2.59 12.36
N ASP A 178 5.87 -3.72 11.95
CA ASP A 178 4.56 -4.16 12.42
C ASP A 178 4.58 -4.56 13.90
N SER A 179 5.55 -5.37 14.31
CA SER A 179 5.70 -5.78 15.72
C SER A 179 5.92 -4.58 16.64
N GLU A 180 6.78 -3.63 16.26
CA GLU A 180 7.02 -2.42 17.06
C GLU A 180 5.76 -1.57 17.21
N PHE A 181 4.95 -1.44 16.15
CA PHE A 181 3.65 -0.78 16.24
C PHE A 181 2.69 -1.52 17.19
N LEU A 182 2.57 -2.85 17.06
CA LEU A 182 1.64 -3.65 17.85
C LEU A 182 2.01 -3.70 19.35
N GLU A 183 3.30 -3.63 19.66
CA GLU A 183 3.84 -3.57 21.03
C GLU A 183 3.64 -2.18 21.65
N SER A 184 3.85 -1.11 20.89
CA SER A 184 3.68 0.26 21.37
C SER A 184 2.21 0.70 21.44
N ASP A 185 1.33 0.08 20.65
CA ASP A 185 -0.09 0.40 20.67
C ASP A 185 -0.84 -0.35 21.79
N SER A 186 -1.12 0.38 22.87
CA SER A 186 -1.95 -0.07 23.99
C SER A 186 -3.45 -0.02 23.69
N THR A 187 -3.86 0.61 22.59
CA THR A 187 -5.27 0.70 22.20
C THR A 187 -5.72 -0.60 21.52
N GLN A 188 -6.95 -1.03 21.79
CA GLN A 188 -7.60 -2.15 21.08
C GLN A 188 -8.17 -1.70 19.73
N ASN A 189 -7.52 -0.71 19.10
CA ASN A 189 -8.00 -0.14 17.85
C ASN A 189 -7.82 -1.15 16.71
N GLN A 190 -8.88 -1.35 15.93
CA GLN A 190 -8.89 -2.20 14.74
C GLN A 190 -8.44 -1.41 13.51
N CYS A 191 -7.40 -0.60 13.66
CA CYS A 191 -6.80 0.11 12.54
C CYS A 191 -5.70 -0.75 11.91
N GLY A 192 -5.55 -0.61 10.59
CA GLY A 192 -4.52 -1.29 9.83
C GLY A 192 -4.13 -0.48 8.61
N SER A 193 -3.16 -0.99 7.85
CA SER A 193 -2.78 -0.40 6.59
C SER A 193 -2.21 -1.42 5.61
N THR A 194 -2.53 -1.23 4.34
CA THR A 194 -1.80 -1.88 3.24
C THR A 194 -0.45 -1.21 3.04
N ALA A 195 0.46 -1.88 2.34
CA ALA A 195 1.70 -1.27 1.87
C ALA A 195 2.11 -1.85 0.53
N SER A 196 2.23 -0.98 -0.47
CA SER A 196 2.88 -1.32 -1.75
C SER A 196 4.12 -0.43 -1.88
N THR A 197 5.30 -1.04 -1.77
CA THR A 197 6.58 -0.33 -1.88
C THR A 197 7.36 -0.73 -3.11
N ALA A 198 8.13 0.22 -3.64
CA ALA A 198 9.08 0.07 -4.70
C ALA A 198 10.44 0.62 -4.23
N VAL A 199 11.41 -0.27 -4.12
CA VAL A 199 12.77 0.02 -3.62
C VAL A 199 13.74 -0.21 -4.77
N LEU A 200 14.31 0.87 -5.29
CA LEU A 200 15.33 0.83 -6.34
C LEU A 200 16.71 0.86 -5.68
N VAL A 201 17.48 -0.22 -5.82
CA VAL A 201 18.86 -0.31 -5.34
C VAL A 201 19.75 -0.45 -6.57
N GLY A 202 20.39 0.66 -6.98
CA GLY A 202 21.15 0.71 -8.24
C GLY A 202 20.24 0.52 -9.44
N ASN A 203 20.35 -0.62 -10.12
CA ASN A 203 19.52 -0.98 -11.29
C ASN A 203 18.52 -2.10 -10.99
N ARG A 204 18.36 -2.50 -9.72
CA ARG A 204 17.44 -3.56 -9.30
C ARG A 204 16.22 -2.95 -8.63
N LEU A 205 15.03 -3.29 -9.11
CA LEU A 205 13.79 -2.81 -8.53
C LEU A 205 13.12 -3.93 -7.73
N PHE A 206 12.99 -3.71 -6.43
CA PHE A 206 12.27 -4.58 -5.52
C PHE A 206 10.88 -4.01 -5.28
N VAL A 207 9.85 -4.78 -5.58
CA VAL A 207 8.46 -4.43 -5.30
C VAL A 207 7.95 -5.35 -4.21
N ALA A 208 7.50 -4.79 -3.10
CA ALA A 208 6.96 -5.53 -1.98
C ALA A 208 5.53 -5.09 -1.69
N ASN A 209 4.61 -6.05 -1.57
CA ASN A 209 3.20 -5.77 -1.35
C ASN A 209 2.64 -6.51 -0.13
N VAL A 210 1.81 -5.83 0.63
CA VAL A 210 0.93 -6.34 1.68
C VAL A 210 -0.42 -5.64 1.52
N GLY A 211 -1.51 -6.39 1.40
CA GLY A 211 -2.84 -5.86 1.16
C GLY A 211 -3.18 -5.70 -0.33
N ASP A 212 -4.13 -4.83 -0.64
CA ASP A 212 -4.74 -4.68 -1.98
C ASP A 212 -4.38 -3.37 -2.71
N SER A 213 -3.41 -2.63 -2.18
CA SER A 213 -2.64 -1.69 -3.00
C SER A 213 -1.89 -2.43 -4.12
N ARG A 214 -1.56 -1.73 -5.21
CA ARG A 214 -0.98 -2.37 -6.40
C ARG A 214 0.14 -1.56 -7.05
N ALA A 215 1.21 -2.26 -7.43
CA ALA A 215 2.30 -1.75 -8.23
C ALA A 215 2.27 -2.34 -9.65
N ILE A 216 2.48 -1.47 -10.64
CA ILE A 216 2.49 -1.79 -12.06
C ILE A 216 3.68 -1.08 -12.70
N ILE A 217 4.42 -1.79 -13.56
CA ILE A 217 5.47 -1.19 -14.39
C ILE A 217 4.93 -1.00 -15.80
N CYS A 218 5.21 0.14 -16.42
CA CYS A 218 5.00 0.33 -17.85
C CYS A 218 6.32 0.10 -18.60
N ARG A 219 6.35 -0.86 -19.53
CA ARG A 219 7.52 -1.14 -20.38
C ARG A 219 7.08 -1.20 -21.84
N ALA A 220 7.67 -0.34 -22.68
CA ALA A 220 7.33 -0.22 -24.10
C ALA A 220 5.81 -0.05 -24.35
N GLY A 221 5.14 0.77 -23.53
CA GLY A 221 3.70 1.01 -23.62
C GLY A 221 2.82 -0.05 -22.96
N ASN A 222 3.38 -1.18 -22.49
CA ASN A 222 2.62 -2.25 -21.87
C ASN A 222 2.64 -2.14 -20.34
N ALA A 223 1.45 -2.24 -19.72
CA ALA A 223 1.29 -2.31 -18.27
C ALA A 223 1.52 -3.75 -17.78
N VAL A 224 2.53 -3.94 -16.93
CA VAL A 224 2.91 -5.24 -16.37
C VAL A 224 2.72 -5.19 -14.85
N PRO A 225 1.79 -5.97 -14.27
CA PRO A 225 1.61 -6.04 -12.83
C PRO A 225 2.88 -6.63 -12.17
N VAL A 226 3.36 -5.97 -11.13
CA VAL A 226 4.55 -6.37 -10.37
C VAL A 226 4.27 -6.60 -8.89
N SER A 227 3.00 -6.49 -8.49
CA SER A 227 2.48 -7.02 -7.24
C SER A 227 1.24 -7.88 -7.51
N LYS A 228 0.85 -8.68 -6.52
CA LYS A 228 -0.44 -9.37 -6.42
C LYS A 228 -1.21 -8.77 -5.25
N ASP A 229 -2.47 -8.40 -5.45
CA ASP A 229 -3.34 -7.97 -4.36
C ASP A 229 -3.59 -9.15 -3.41
N HIS A 230 -3.65 -8.90 -2.11
CA HIS A 230 -3.94 -9.91 -1.11
C HIS A 230 -5.41 -9.85 -0.69
N LYS A 231 -6.24 -10.66 -1.36
CA LYS A 231 -7.69 -10.71 -1.17
C LYS A 231 -8.12 -11.99 -0.45
N PRO A 232 -9.09 -11.93 0.48
CA PRO A 232 -9.51 -13.10 1.25
C PRO A 232 -10.04 -14.29 0.43
N ASP A 233 -10.50 -14.08 -0.80
CA ASP A 233 -11.04 -15.14 -1.67
C ASP A 233 -10.01 -15.81 -2.58
N GLN A 234 -8.77 -15.33 -2.59
CA GLN A 234 -7.70 -16.02 -3.28
C GLN A 234 -7.42 -17.36 -2.61
N THR A 235 -7.27 -18.41 -3.42
CA THR A 235 -7.17 -19.79 -2.91
C THR A 235 -6.06 -19.95 -1.87
N ASP A 236 -4.88 -19.39 -2.12
CA ASP A 236 -3.74 -19.43 -1.20
C ASP A 236 -3.98 -18.65 0.09
N GLU A 237 -4.57 -17.45 -0.02
CA GLU A 237 -4.88 -16.62 1.14
C GLU A 237 -6.00 -17.21 2.00
N ARG A 238 -7.06 -17.69 1.36
CA ARG A 238 -8.20 -18.34 2.04
C ARG A 238 -7.75 -19.58 2.80
N GLN A 239 -6.96 -20.43 2.14
CA GLN A 239 -6.42 -21.63 2.76
C GLN A 239 -5.59 -21.26 4.00
N ARG A 240 -4.66 -20.30 3.89
CA ARG A 240 -3.84 -19.84 5.02
C ARG A 240 -4.71 -19.33 6.19
N ILE A 241 -5.77 -18.58 5.89
CA ILE A 241 -6.70 -18.06 6.91
C ILE A 241 -7.44 -19.19 7.62
N GLU A 242 -7.99 -20.14 6.86
CA GLU A 242 -8.76 -21.27 7.40
C GLU A 242 -7.88 -22.26 8.18
N GLU A 243 -6.66 -22.53 7.71
CA GLU A 243 -5.65 -23.35 8.42
C GLU A 243 -5.22 -22.70 9.75
N ALA A 244 -5.19 -21.37 9.81
CA ALA A 244 -4.93 -20.64 11.03
C ALA A 244 -6.14 -20.63 12.00
N GLY A 245 -7.28 -21.24 11.65
CA GLY A 245 -8.51 -21.27 12.46
C GLY A 245 -9.46 -20.07 12.22
N GLY A 246 -9.16 -19.24 11.23
CA GLY A 246 -10.03 -18.15 10.80
C GLY A 246 -11.09 -18.62 9.82
N PHE A 247 -11.89 -17.69 9.32
CA PHE A 247 -12.86 -17.97 8.26
C PHE A 247 -12.99 -16.79 7.30
N VAL A 248 -13.39 -17.08 6.07
CA VAL A 248 -13.68 -16.08 5.04
C VAL A 248 -15.17 -16.11 4.74
N MET A 249 -15.82 -14.95 4.85
CA MET A 249 -17.26 -14.83 4.57
C MET A 249 -17.54 -13.73 3.55
N TRP A 250 -18.61 -13.93 2.77
CA TRP A 250 -19.12 -12.92 1.85
C TRP A 250 -20.06 -11.96 2.58
N ALA A 251 -19.71 -10.67 2.61
CA ALA A 251 -20.53 -9.58 3.14
C ALA A 251 -20.37 -8.34 2.26
N GLY A 252 -21.00 -8.37 1.08
CA GLY A 252 -20.83 -7.40 -0.02
C GLY A 252 -19.49 -7.52 -0.76
N THR A 253 -18.46 -7.99 -0.07
CA THR A 253 -17.16 -8.46 -0.57
C THR A 253 -16.68 -9.60 0.33
N TRP A 254 -15.69 -10.37 -0.10
CA TRP A 254 -15.05 -11.37 0.72
C TRP A 254 -14.27 -10.73 1.87
N ARG A 255 -14.45 -11.24 3.10
CA ARG A 255 -13.86 -10.68 4.31
C ARG A 255 -13.33 -11.73 5.25
N VAL A 256 -12.16 -11.47 5.85
CA VAL A 256 -11.59 -12.25 6.96
C VAL A 256 -12.38 -11.97 8.23
N GLY A 257 -12.90 -13.03 8.86
CA GLY A 257 -13.72 -12.92 10.09
C GLY A 257 -14.98 -12.08 9.92
N GLY A 258 -15.41 -11.80 8.68
CA GLY A 258 -16.51 -10.88 8.38
C GLY A 258 -16.18 -9.40 8.43
N VAL A 259 -14.94 -9.04 8.76
CA VAL A 259 -14.54 -7.64 9.01
C VAL A 259 -13.69 -7.09 7.88
N LEU A 260 -12.53 -7.69 7.59
CA LEU A 260 -11.51 -7.08 6.73
C LEU A 260 -11.54 -7.62 5.30
N ALA A 261 -11.58 -6.73 4.31
CA ALA A 261 -11.60 -7.08 2.88
C ALA A 261 -10.19 -7.33 2.28
N VAL A 262 -9.17 -7.34 3.14
CA VAL A 262 -7.76 -7.65 2.82
C VAL A 262 -7.31 -8.83 3.67
N SER A 263 -6.45 -9.69 3.12
CA SER A 263 -5.93 -10.86 3.82
C SER A 263 -4.57 -10.64 4.48
N ARG A 264 -3.86 -9.55 4.11
CA ARG A 264 -2.58 -9.15 4.68
C ARG A 264 -2.56 -7.65 4.92
N ALA A 265 -2.02 -7.22 6.06
CA ALA A 265 -1.94 -5.81 6.44
C ALA A 265 -0.93 -5.60 7.58
N PHE A 266 -0.45 -4.36 7.71
CA PHE A 266 0.10 -3.85 8.96
C PHE A 266 -1.02 -3.58 9.97
N GLY A 267 -0.73 -3.71 11.26
CA GLY A 267 -1.71 -3.48 12.32
C GLY A 267 -2.72 -4.63 12.44
N ASP A 268 -4.01 -4.30 12.55
CA ASP A 268 -5.12 -5.25 12.66
C ASP A 268 -4.95 -6.26 13.82
N LYS A 269 -4.52 -5.75 14.98
CA LYS A 269 -4.11 -6.53 16.17
C LYS A 269 -5.03 -7.70 16.52
N LEU A 270 -6.35 -7.49 16.51
CA LEU A 270 -7.33 -8.53 16.86
C LEU A 270 -7.46 -9.65 15.82
N LEU A 271 -7.04 -9.40 14.58
CA LEU A 271 -7.09 -10.36 13.48
C LEU A 271 -5.70 -10.80 13.03
N LYS A 272 -4.63 -10.45 13.77
CA LYS A 272 -3.24 -10.65 13.34
C LYS A 272 -2.87 -12.11 13.08
N GLN A 273 -3.50 -13.04 13.80
CA GLN A 273 -3.37 -14.48 13.54
C GLN A 273 -3.77 -14.86 12.10
N TYR A 274 -4.72 -14.14 11.51
CA TYR A 274 -5.26 -14.38 10.17
C TYR A 274 -4.77 -13.34 9.15
N VAL A 275 -4.46 -12.13 9.59
CA VAL A 275 -4.04 -10.99 8.75
C VAL A 275 -2.57 -10.70 9.01
N VAL A 276 -1.71 -11.37 8.24
CA VAL A 276 -0.26 -11.33 8.41
C VAL A 276 0.36 -10.12 7.69
N VAL A 277 1.58 -9.74 8.06
CA VAL A 277 2.35 -8.67 7.38
C VAL A 277 3.37 -9.22 6.38
N ASP A 278 3.33 -10.51 6.08
CA ASP A 278 4.31 -11.16 5.19
C ASP A 278 4.21 -10.59 3.76
N PRO A 279 5.23 -9.86 3.27
CA PRO A 279 5.18 -9.23 1.96
C PRO A 279 5.41 -10.23 0.82
N GLU A 280 4.65 -10.11 -0.26
CA GLU A 280 5.06 -10.70 -1.54
C GLU A 280 6.09 -9.78 -2.20
N ILE A 281 7.32 -10.28 -2.41
CA ILE A 281 8.43 -9.51 -2.97
C ILE A 281 8.79 -10.01 -4.37
N ARG A 282 8.76 -9.12 -5.37
CA ARG A 282 9.24 -9.36 -6.74
C ARG A 282 10.44 -8.48 -7.06
N VAL A 283 11.42 -9.05 -7.76
CA VAL A 283 12.64 -8.34 -8.21
C VAL A 283 12.58 -8.20 -9.73
N ARG A 284 12.93 -7.01 -10.24
CA ARG A 284 12.99 -6.68 -11.67
C ARG A 284 14.32 -6.06 -12.05
#